data_AF-A0A7L9S5G9-F1
#
_entry.id   AF-A0A7L9S5G9-F1
#
_cell.length_a   1.000
_cell.length_b   1.000
_cell.length_c   1.000
_cell.angle_alpha   90.00
_cell.angle_beta   90.00
_cell.angle_gamma   90.00
#
_symmetry.space_group_name_H-M   'P 1'
#
loop_
_entity.id
_entity.type
_entity.pdbx_description
1 polymer ?
#
loop_
_entity_poly.entity_id
_entity_poly.type
_entity_poly.pdbx_seq_one_letter_code
_entity_poly.pdbx_strand_id
1 'polypeptide(L)'
;MATEISIILPSFLRKSLKAYALKALIRSRGCTLNRIGRSRNWQLSGTTEQLELVINDIAHSDEQSWQWLIGKLSSHVAYSTHESLLALAKRNPNITVNELMAKANCTLAQARQVIDELEWLD
;
A
#
# COMPACT_ATOMS: atom_id res chain seq x y z
N MET A 1 3.97 -15.81 13.67
CA MET A 1 2.81 -16.00 12.76
C MET A 1 2.53 -14.64 12.16
N ALA A 2 2.51 -14.51 10.82
CA ALA A 2 2.23 -13.22 10.19
C ALA A 2 0.76 -12.83 10.45
N THR A 3 0.52 -11.61 10.90
CA THR A 3 -0.82 -11.10 11.17
C THR A 3 -1.52 -10.82 9.84
N GLU A 4 -2.63 -11.51 9.57
CA GLU A 4 -3.43 -11.28 8.37
C GLU A 4 -4.40 -10.12 8.58
N ILE A 5 -4.39 -9.17 7.64
CA ILE A 5 -5.24 -7.98 7.65
C ILE A 5 -6.38 -8.22 6.67
N SER A 6 -7.61 -7.91 7.07
CA SER A 6 -8.80 -8.02 6.20
C SER A 6 -9.47 -6.66 6.01
N ILE A 7 -9.64 -6.25 4.76
CA ILE A 7 -10.13 -4.93 4.36
C ILE A 7 -11.35 -5.08 3.46
N ILE A 8 -12.44 -4.39 3.81
CA ILE A 8 -13.63 -4.29 2.97
C ILE A 8 -13.41 -3.19 1.92
N LEU A 9 -13.67 -3.54 0.66
CA LEU A 9 -13.57 -2.71 -0.52
C LEU A 9 -14.97 -2.50 -1.15
N PRO A 10 -15.74 -1.49 -0.68
CA PRO A 10 -17.04 -1.17 -1.25
C PRO A 10 -16.89 -0.69 -2.70
N SER A 11 -17.77 -1.17 -3.58
CA SER A 11 -17.82 -0.73 -4.99
C SER A 11 -16.52 -0.96 -5.77
N PHE A 12 -15.68 -1.92 -5.36
CA PHE A 12 -14.37 -2.22 -5.95
C PHE A 12 -14.38 -2.25 -7.49
N LEU A 13 -15.31 -3.00 -8.10
CA LEU A 13 -15.40 -3.13 -9.56
C LEU A 13 -15.88 -1.86 -10.28
N ARG A 14 -16.64 -0.99 -9.60
CA ARG A 14 -17.14 0.25 -10.19
C ARG A 14 -16.08 1.35 -10.15
N LYS A 15 -15.26 1.37 -9.10
CA LYS A 15 -14.21 2.38 -8.91
C LYS A 15 -12.96 2.11 -9.75
N SER A 16 -12.74 0.87 -10.17
CA SER A 16 -11.50 0.44 -10.83
C SER A 16 -11.76 0.08 -12.29
N LEU A 17 -11.19 0.83 -13.23
CA LEU A 17 -11.12 0.40 -14.64
C LEU A 17 -10.23 -0.83 -14.74
N LYS A 18 -10.42 -1.64 -15.79
CA LYS A 18 -9.66 -2.88 -16.00
C LYS A 18 -9.60 -3.76 -14.74
N ALA A 19 -10.71 -3.88 -14.01
CA ALA A 19 -10.76 -4.55 -12.70
C ALA A 19 -10.24 -6.00 -12.70
N TYR A 20 -10.27 -6.70 -13.84
CA TYR A 20 -9.66 -8.03 -13.97
C TYR A 20 -8.13 -8.00 -13.86
N ALA A 21 -7.47 -6.99 -14.44
CA ALA A 21 -6.02 -6.80 -14.31
C ALA A 21 -5.65 -6.47 -12.85
N LEU A 22 -6.42 -5.58 -12.20
CA LEU A 22 -6.21 -5.27 -10.78
C LEU A 22 -6.38 -6.50 -9.89
N LYS A 23 -7.38 -7.35 -10.15
CA LYS A 23 -7.55 -8.63 -9.43
C LYS A 23 -6.34 -9.56 -9.60
N ALA A 24 -5.80 -9.64 -10.82
CA ALA A 24 -4.66 -10.50 -11.12
C ALA A 24 -3.40 -10.00 -10.39
N LEU A 25 -3.15 -8.69 -10.41
CA LEU A 25 -2.06 -8.03 -9.68
C LEU A 25 -2.16 -8.27 -8.17
N ILE A 26 -3.35 -8.09 -7.57
CA ILE A 26 -3.54 -8.34 -6.14
C ILE A 26 -3.22 -9.81 -5.80
N ARG A 27 -3.69 -10.76 -6.61
CA ARG A 27 -3.48 -12.19 -6.36
C ARG A 27 -2.04 -12.65 -6.61
N SER A 28 -1.32 -12.02 -7.54
CA SER A 28 0.09 -12.38 -7.79
C SER A 28 1.01 -12.05 -6.61
N ARG A 29 0.60 -11.13 -5.72
CA ARG A 29 1.29 -10.82 -4.46
C ARG A 29 0.89 -11.75 -3.31
N GLY A 30 0.07 -12.77 -3.57
CA GLY A 30 -0.37 -13.73 -2.56
C GLY A 30 -1.54 -13.24 -1.69
N CYS A 31 -2.12 -12.07 -2.00
CA CYS A 31 -3.34 -11.61 -1.35
C CYS A 31 -4.56 -12.40 -1.84
N THR A 32 -5.53 -12.61 -0.95
CA THR A 32 -6.83 -13.17 -1.30
C THR A 32 -7.84 -12.05 -1.55
N LEU A 33 -8.65 -12.21 -2.60
CA LEU A 33 -9.63 -11.20 -2.99
C LEU A 33 -10.95 -11.89 -3.37
N ASN A 34 -11.93 -11.76 -2.47
CA ASN A 34 -13.20 -12.46 -2.52
C ASN A 34 -14.38 -11.49 -2.48
N ARG A 35 -15.50 -11.86 -3.10
CA ARG A 35 -16.74 -11.09 -3.00
C ARG A 35 -17.53 -11.58 -1.79
N ILE A 36 -18.09 -10.66 -1.00
CA ILE A 36 -18.88 -11.01 0.19
C ILE A 36 -20.33 -11.29 -0.23
N GLY A 37 -20.68 -12.57 -0.40
CA GLY A 37 -22.04 -13.03 -0.71
C GLY A 37 -22.66 -12.35 -1.94
N ARG A 38 -23.95 -11.99 -1.87
CA ARG A 38 -24.64 -11.23 -2.94
C ARG A 38 -24.32 -9.74 -2.93
N SER A 39 -23.64 -9.22 -1.91
CA SER A 39 -23.31 -7.79 -1.83
C SER A 39 -22.38 -7.35 -2.97
N ARG A 40 -22.21 -6.03 -3.13
CA ARG A 40 -21.20 -5.45 -4.03
C ARG A 40 -19.85 -5.23 -3.33
N ASN A 41 -19.73 -5.65 -2.08
CA ASN A 41 -18.51 -5.51 -1.31
C ASN A 41 -17.55 -6.65 -1.67
N TRP A 42 -16.30 -6.25 -1.83
CA TRP A 42 -15.17 -7.16 -1.94
C TRP A 42 -14.39 -7.14 -0.63
N GLN A 43 -13.77 -8.25 -0.28
CA GLN A 43 -12.88 -8.40 0.86
C GLN A 43 -11.51 -8.75 0.32
N LEU A 44 -10.52 -7.94 0.69
CA LEU A 44 -9.11 -8.19 0.46
C LEU A 44 -8.51 -8.69 1.77
N SER A 45 -7.73 -9.76 1.71
CA SER A 45 -6.97 -10.24 2.86
C SER A 45 -5.52 -10.58 2.48
N GLY A 46 -4.58 -10.26 3.36
CA GLY A 46 -3.16 -10.48 3.15
C GLY A 46 -2.33 -9.97 4.32
N THR A 47 -1.03 -10.26 4.32
CA THR A 47 -0.08 -9.72 5.31
C THR A 47 0.27 -8.27 4.99
N THR A 48 0.83 -7.55 5.97
CA THR A 48 1.33 -6.17 5.77
C THR A 48 2.26 -6.07 4.56
N GLU A 49 3.25 -6.97 4.46
CA GLU A 49 4.21 -7.03 3.35
C GLU A 49 3.51 -7.21 1.99
N GLN A 50 2.53 -8.11 1.90
CA GLN A 50 1.79 -8.33 0.66
C GLN A 50 0.98 -7.09 0.26
N LEU A 51 0.36 -6.41 1.24
CA LEU A 51 -0.40 -5.19 0.99
C LEU A 51 0.53 -4.03 0.56
N GLU A 52 1.72 -3.91 1.15
CA GLU A 52 2.74 -2.93 0.72
C GLU A 52 3.17 -3.15 -0.74
N LEU A 53 3.38 -4.42 -1.14
CA LEU A 53 3.70 -4.76 -2.52
C LEU A 53 2.56 -4.37 -3.48
N VAL A 54 1.31 -4.63 -3.10
CA VAL A 54 0.14 -4.22 -3.89
C VAL A 54 0.06 -2.70 -4.01
N ILE A 55 0.29 -1.96 -2.93
CA ILE A 55 0.33 -0.49 -2.97
C ILE A 55 1.42 -0.02 -3.92
N ASN A 56 2.61 -0.62 -3.84
CA ASN A 56 3.74 -0.26 -4.69
C ASN A 56 3.44 -0.48 -6.18
N ASP A 57 2.87 -1.63 -6.53
CA ASP A 57 2.51 -1.94 -7.91
C ASP A 57 1.45 -1.00 -8.47
N ILE A 58 0.46 -0.62 -7.64
CA ILE A 58 -0.57 0.33 -8.06
C ILE A 58 0.03 1.72 -8.24
N ALA A 59 0.98 2.13 -7.37
CA ALA A 59 1.66 3.41 -7.49
C ALA A 59 2.48 3.53 -8.79
N HIS A 60 3.07 2.43 -9.26
CA HIS A 60 3.83 2.35 -10.51
C HIS A 60 2.98 1.98 -11.74
N SER A 61 1.68 1.80 -11.57
CA SER A 61 0.76 1.54 -12.67
C SER A 61 0.29 2.84 -13.30
N ASP A 62 0.21 2.87 -14.64
CA ASP A 62 -0.36 3.99 -15.41
C ASP A 62 -1.88 4.13 -15.23
N GLU A 63 -2.53 3.24 -14.48
CA GLU A 63 -3.98 3.20 -14.32
C GLU A 63 -4.46 4.03 -13.12
N GLN A 64 -4.76 5.31 -13.37
CA GLN A 64 -5.18 6.27 -12.35
C GLN A 64 -6.44 5.84 -11.57
N SER A 65 -7.33 5.06 -12.19
CA SER A 65 -8.55 4.57 -11.52
C SER A 65 -8.26 3.61 -10.35
N TRP A 66 -7.02 3.14 -10.17
CA TRP A 66 -6.63 2.27 -9.07
C TRP A 66 -6.15 3.04 -7.83
N GLN A 67 -5.84 4.33 -7.96
CA GLN A 67 -5.19 5.13 -6.91
C GLN A 67 -6.02 5.24 -5.62
N TRP A 68 -7.36 5.17 -5.69
CA TRP A 68 -8.21 5.16 -4.49
C TRP A 68 -7.90 3.97 -3.57
N LEU A 69 -7.42 2.85 -4.14
CA LEU A 69 -7.10 1.66 -3.39
C LEU A 69 -5.85 1.89 -2.54
N ILE A 70 -4.85 2.64 -3.03
CA ILE A 70 -3.67 3.02 -2.23
C ILE A 70 -4.11 3.71 -0.94
N GLY A 71 -4.93 4.74 -1.03
CA GLY A 71 -5.43 5.45 0.15
C GLY A 71 -6.18 4.52 1.11
N LYS A 72 -6.94 3.56 0.57
CA LYS A 72 -7.67 2.58 1.37
C LYS A 72 -6.75 1.55 2.05
N LEU A 73 -5.68 1.09 1.38
CA LEU A 73 -4.77 0.09 1.94
C LEU A 73 -3.78 0.71 2.93
N SER A 74 -3.26 1.91 2.63
CA SER A 74 -2.32 2.62 3.49
C SER A 74 -2.89 2.93 4.88
N SER A 75 -4.22 3.03 5.04
CA SER A 75 -4.82 3.19 6.38
C SER A 75 -4.80 1.92 7.24
N HIS A 76 -4.47 0.77 6.64
CA HIS A 76 -4.43 -0.53 7.32
C HIS A 76 -3.01 -1.12 7.38
N VAL A 77 -2.05 -0.49 6.72
CA VAL A 77 -0.65 -0.91 6.64
C VAL A 77 0.18 0.05 7.47
N ALA A 78 0.97 -0.49 8.41
CA ALA A 78 2.02 0.26 9.08
C ALA A 78 3.34 -0.03 8.36
N TYR A 79 3.87 0.97 7.65
CA TYR A 79 5.19 0.92 7.00
C TYR A 79 6.26 0.97 8.09
N SER A 80 6.46 -0.16 8.75
CA SER A 80 7.25 -0.27 9.98
C SER A 80 8.66 -0.78 9.74
N THR A 81 8.94 -1.31 8.55
CA THR A 81 10.28 -1.80 8.18
C THR A 81 11.10 -0.71 7.51
N HIS A 82 12.43 -0.74 7.67
CA HIS A 82 13.33 0.24 7.06
C HIS A 82 13.19 0.30 5.54
N GLU A 83 13.16 -0.85 4.86
CA GLU A 83 12.97 -0.92 3.40
C GLU A 83 11.64 -0.34 2.95
N SER A 84 10.54 -0.61 3.68
CA SER A 84 9.22 -0.07 3.35
C SER A 84 9.17 1.46 3.45
N LEU A 85 9.85 2.01 4.47
CA LEU A 85 10.02 3.45 4.66
C LEU A 85 10.88 4.07 3.58
N LEU A 86 11.98 3.41 3.21
CA LEU A 86 12.90 3.88 2.19
C LEU A 86 12.24 3.88 0.80
N ALA A 87 11.46 2.86 0.49
CA ALA A 87 10.63 2.82 -0.71
C ALA A 87 9.56 3.92 -0.70
N LEU A 88 8.93 4.19 0.46
CA LEU A 88 7.95 5.26 0.60
C LEU A 88 8.58 6.65 0.38
N ALA A 89 9.78 6.86 0.91
CA ALA A 89 10.51 8.11 0.79
C ALA A 89 11.07 8.34 -0.62
N LYS A 90 11.62 7.31 -1.28
CA LYS A 90 12.04 7.39 -2.70
C LYS A 90 10.90 7.77 -3.65
N ARG A 91 9.66 7.34 -3.38
CA ARG A 91 8.48 7.71 -4.19
C ARG A 91 8.03 9.16 -3.97
N ASN A 92 8.48 9.82 -2.90
CA ASN A 92 8.14 11.19 -2.57
C ASN A 92 9.43 11.94 -2.22
N PRO A 93 10.26 12.35 -3.20
CA PRO A 93 11.60 12.85 -2.95
C PRO A 93 11.67 14.11 -2.06
N ASN A 94 10.57 14.87 -1.97
CA ASN A 94 10.46 16.04 -1.10
C ASN A 94 9.74 15.76 0.24
N ILE A 95 9.55 14.49 0.61
CA ILE A 95 8.86 14.14 1.85
C ILE A 95 9.70 14.53 3.05
N THR A 96 9.10 15.26 3.98
CA THR A 96 9.75 15.62 5.24
C THR A 96 9.68 14.47 6.23
N VAL A 97 10.58 14.46 7.23
CA VAL A 97 10.56 13.50 8.35
C VAL A 97 9.17 13.44 9.01
N ASN A 98 8.53 14.58 9.24
CA ASN A 98 7.19 14.66 9.86
C ASN A 98 6.10 14.05 8.97
N GLU A 99 6.15 14.28 7.66
CA GLU A 99 5.21 13.67 6.71
C GLU A 99 5.44 12.17 6.57
N LEU A 100 6.70 11.72 6.62
CA LEU A 100 7.05 10.30 6.60
C LEU A 100 6.50 9.60 7.84
N MET A 101 6.69 10.18 9.04
CA MET A 101 6.12 9.66 10.28
C MET A 101 4.58 9.59 10.21
N ALA A 102 3.92 10.65 9.74
CA ALA A 102 2.46 10.69 9.64
C ALA A 102 1.88 9.66 8.66
N LYS A 103 2.60 9.36 7.57
CA LYS A 103 2.15 8.41 6.54
C LYS A 103 2.50 6.95 6.85
N ALA A 104 3.60 6.73 7.54
CA ALA A 104 4.15 5.39 7.76
C ALA A 104 3.89 4.83 9.15
N ASN A 105 3.47 5.67 10.09
CA ASN A 105 3.37 5.33 11.51
C ASN A 105 4.69 4.76 12.07
N CYS A 106 5.81 5.35 11.64
CA CYS A 106 7.15 5.00 12.11
C CYS A 106 7.64 5.97 13.19
N THR A 107 8.68 5.56 13.91
CA THR A 107 9.31 6.41 14.92
C THR A 107 10.14 7.52 14.26
N LEU A 108 10.39 8.61 14.99
CA LEU A 108 11.26 9.70 14.54
C LEU A 108 12.66 9.19 14.16
N ALA A 109 13.20 8.24 14.91
CA ALA A 109 14.52 7.66 14.64
C ALA A 109 14.56 6.93 13.30
N GLN A 110 13.55 6.10 13.01
CA GLN A 110 13.44 5.39 11.73
C GLN A 110 13.23 6.36 10.56
N ALA A 111 12.36 7.36 10.73
CA ALA A 111 12.10 8.35 9.69
C ALA A 111 13.35 9.16 9.34
N ARG A 112 14.14 9.58 10.34
CA ARG A 112 15.42 10.28 10.12
C ARG A 112 16.43 9.40 9.41
N GLN A 113 16.62 8.17 9.88
CA GLN A 113 17.58 7.25 9.27
C GLN A 113 17.33 7.07 7.77
N VAL A 114 16.07 6.99 7.36
CA VAL A 114 15.68 6.86 5.94
C VAL A 114 15.93 8.13 5.14
N ILE A 115 15.58 9.30 5.67
CA ILE A 115 15.79 10.58 4.97
C ILE A 115 17.29 10.87 4.85
N ASP A 116 18.05 10.69 5.94
CA ASP A 116 19.50 10.85 5.94
C ASP A 116 20.13 9.91 4.89
N GLU A 117 19.72 8.63 4.83
CA GLU A 117 20.25 7.71 3.81
C GLU A 117 19.98 8.18 2.37
N LEU A 118 18.86 8.85 2.11
CA LEU A 118 18.54 9.40 0.78
C LEU A 118 19.34 10.66 0.45
N GLU A 119 19.57 11.53 1.42
CA GLU A 119 20.35 12.76 1.24
C GLU A 119 21.84 12.48 0.96
N TRP A 120 22.36 11.35 1.45
CA TRP A 120 23.75 10.94 1.25
C TRP A 120 24.01 10.12 -0.04
N LEU A 121 22.96 9.84 -0.82
CA LEU A 121 23.05 9.12 -2.10
C LEU A 121 23.10 10.05 -3.33
N ASP A 122 22.91 11.37 -3.14
CA ASP A 122 23.11 12.45 -4.13
C ASP A 122 24.52 13.06 -4.03
#